data_AF-A0A5C6QNN9-F1
#
_entry.id   AF-A0A5C6QNN9-F1
#
_cell.length_a   1.000
_cell.length_b   1.000
_cell.length_c   1.000
_cell.angle_alpha   90.00
_cell.angle_beta   90.00
_cell.angle_gamma   90.00
#
_symmetry.space_group_name_H-M   'P 1'
#
loop_
_entity.id
_entity.type
_entity.pdbx_description
1 polymer ?
#
loop_
_entity_poly.entity_id
_entity_poly.type
_entity_poly.pdbx_seq_one_letter_code
_entity_poly.pdbx_strand_id
1 'polypeptide(L)'
;MSAQVSYNMATKQVRYEALVKALHGDLFRYAYWLCHDKHVAEDLVQETFLRAWRALDSLKDEKAAKSWLITILRRENARRFERKRFEMSEYEEAAITDTKSTSSEQEIENYWLREKIAQMPEEYREPLVLQIIGGFSGEEIAKQLDLNKNTVMTRLFRARNQLKEALDNTPKVRGQYNG
;
A
#
# COMPACT_ATOMS: atom_id res chain seq x y z
N MET A 1 -29.44 -13.93 27.81
CA MET A 1 -28.87 -13.88 26.43
C MET A 1 -28.53 -12.46 25.96
N SER A 2 -29.36 -11.43 26.20
CA SER A 2 -29.05 -10.07 25.69
C SER A 2 -27.76 -9.44 26.25
N ALA A 3 -27.47 -9.63 27.55
CA ALA A 3 -26.27 -9.08 28.19
C ALA A 3 -24.95 -9.63 27.59
N GLN A 4 -24.91 -10.93 27.26
CA GLN A 4 -23.72 -11.56 26.64
C GLN A 4 -23.50 -11.06 25.20
N VAL A 5 -24.58 -10.83 24.45
CA VAL A 5 -24.51 -10.29 23.08
C VAL A 5 -24.02 -8.84 23.12
N SER A 6 -24.54 -8.01 24.02
CA SER A 6 -24.05 -6.63 24.22
C SER A 6 -22.59 -6.57 24.63
N TYR A 7 -22.14 -7.44 25.54
CA TYR A 7 -20.74 -7.50 25.96
C TYR A 7 -19.82 -7.89 24.79
N ASN A 8 -20.17 -8.94 24.04
CA ASN A 8 -19.38 -9.38 22.87
C ASN A 8 -19.29 -8.29 21.78
N MET A 9 -20.39 -7.57 21.53
CA MET A 9 -20.39 -6.45 20.59
C MET A 9 -19.50 -5.29 21.05
N ALA A 10 -19.55 -4.94 22.34
CA ALA A 10 -18.69 -3.91 22.91
C ALA A 10 -17.20 -4.28 22.82
N THR A 11 -16.84 -5.54 23.11
CA THR A 11 -15.46 -6.02 22.96
C THR A 11 -15.00 -5.98 21.50
N LYS A 12 -15.86 -6.40 20.56
CA LYS A 12 -15.56 -6.34 19.13
C LYS A 12 -15.35 -4.90 18.64
N GLN A 13 -16.19 -3.97 19.09
CA GLN A 13 -16.09 -2.55 18.78
C GLN A 13 -14.77 -1.95 19.27
N VAL A 14 -14.41 -2.16 20.54
CA VAL A 14 -13.15 -1.65 21.11
C VAL A 14 -11.92 -2.17 20.35
N ARG A 15 -11.90 -3.47 20.02
CA ARG A 15 -10.81 -4.07 19.23
C ARG A 15 -10.70 -3.44 17.85
N TYR A 16 -11.84 -3.21 17.19
CA TYR A 16 -11.88 -2.57 15.88
C TYR A 16 -11.39 -1.11 15.92
N GLU A 17 -11.87 -0.31 16.86
CA GLU A 17 -11.47 1.08 17.02
C GLU A 17 -9.96 1.20 17.28
N ALA A 18 -9.41 0.31 18.12
CA ALA A 18 -7.97 0.23 18.36
C ALA A 18 -7.19 -0.08 17.05
N LEU A 19 -7.67 -1.02 16.24
CA LEU A 19 -7.07 -1.34 14.94
C LEU A 19 -7.10 -0.16 13.98
N VAL A 20 -8.25 0.50 13.83
CA VAL A 20 -8.41 1.67 12.95
C VAL A 20 -7.45 2.76 13.40
N LYS A 21 -7.47 3.12 14.69
CA LYS A 21 -6.62 4.18 15.23
C LYS A 21 -5.13 3.88 15.04
N ALA A 22 -4.70 2.64 15.22
CA ALA A 22 -3.30 2.26 15.13
C ALA A 22 -2.80 2.13 13.67
N LEU A 23 -3.63 1.64 12.75
CA LEU A 23 -3.16 1.17 11.44
C LEU A 23 -3.72 1.94 10.24
N HIS A 24 -4.65 2.88 10.43
CA HIS A 24 -5.20 3.69 9.34
C HIS A 24 -4.12 4.43 8.54
N GLY A 25 -3.17 5.09 9.23
CA GLY A 25 -2.09 5.83 8.57
C GLY A 25 -1.18 4.94 7.73
N ASP A 26 -0.88 3.73 8.20
CA ASP A 26 -0.07 2.75 7.47
C ASP A 26 -0.80 2.24 6.23
N LEU A 27 -2.08 1.89 6.39
CA LEU A 27 -2.92 1.42 5.28
C LEU A 27 -3.13 2.52 4.23
N PHE A 28 -3.35 3.76 4.65
CA PHE A 28 -3.49 4.88 3.73
C PHE A 28 -2.22 5.13 2.95
N ARG A 29 -1.05 5.13 3.60
CA ARG A 29 0.24 5.26 2.91
C ARG A 29 0.42 4.14 1.88
N TYR A 30 0.09 2.91 2.24
CA TYR A 30 0.19 1.77 1.33
C TYR A 30 -0.82 1.85 0.17
N ALA A 31 -2.08 2.20 0.43
CA ALA A 31 -3.12 2.40 -0.58
C ALA A 31 -2.76 3.52 -1.55
N TYR A 32 -2.31 4.67 -1.03
CA TYR A 32 -1.87 5.80 -1.85
C TYR A 32 -0.71 5.40 -2.75
N TRP A 33 0.20 4.60 -2.22
CA TRP A 33 1.32 4.06 -2.98
C TRP A 33 0.85 3.15 -4.14
N LEU A 34 -0.20 2.36 -3.93
CA LEU A 34 -0.77 1.50 -4.98
C LEU A 34 -1.56 2.29 -6.03
N CYS A 35 -2.33 3.28 -5.61
CA CYS A 35 -3.36 3.91 -6.46
C CYS A 35 -2.95 5.27 -7.05
N HIS A 36 -1.95 5.95 -6.47
CA HIS A 36 -1.50 7.29 -6.86
C HIS A 36 -2.58 8.39 -6.87
N ASP A 37 -3.72 8.12 -6.25
CA ASP A 37 -4.85 9.03 -6.11
C ASP A 37 -5.34 8.99 -4.66
N LYS A 38 -5.48 10.18 -4.07
CA LYS A 38 -5.87 10.33 -2.66
C LYS A 38 -7.27 9.79 -2.39
N HIS A 39 -8.26 10.14 -3.23
CA HIS A 39 -9.64 9.72 -3.05
C HIS A 39 -9.77 8.22 -3.23
N VAL A 40 -9.10 7.67 -4.25
CA VAL A 40 -9.06 6.22 -4.46
C VAL A 40 -8.43 5.49 -3.27
N ALA A 41 -7.37 6.04 -2.70
CA ALA A 41 -6.72 5.48 -1.53
C ALA A 41 -7.61 5.54 -0.28
N GLU A 42 -8.30 6.66 -0.04
CA GLU A 42 -9.28 6.81 1.04
C GLU A 42 -10.39 5.76 0.93
N ASP A 43 -10.99 5.60 -0.26
CA ASP A 43 -12.03 4.61 -0.52
C ASP A 43 -11.52 3.18 -0.28
N LEU A 44 -10.30 2.88 -0.77
CA LEU A 44 -9.69 1.56 -0.61
C LEU A 44 -9.45 1.22 0.87
N VAL A 45 -9.00 2.19 1.67
CA VAL A 45 -8.82 2.02 3.12
C VAL A 45 -10.17 1.83 3.82
N GLN A 46 -11.20 2.60 3.44
CA GLN A 46 -12.53 2.46 4.00
C GLN A 46 -13.11 1.06 3.74
N GLU A 47 -13.08 0.58 2.49
CA GLU A 47 -13.55 -0.77 2.15
C GLU A 47 -12.74 -1.85 2.90
N THR A 48 -11.43 -1.65 3.04
CA THR A 48 -10.56 -2.55 3.81
C THR A 48 -11.04 -2.67 5.26
N PHE A 49 -11.31 -1.54 5.93
CA PHE A 49 -11.79 -1.55 7.30
C PHE A 49 -13.22 -2.08 7.44
N LEU A 50 -14.11 -1.81 6.48
CA LEU A 50 -15.46 -2.40 6.44
C LEU A 50 -15.40 -3.93 6.36
N ARG A 51 -14.47 -4.47 5.56
CA ARG A 51 -14.24 -5.92 5.50
C ARG A 51 -13.57 -6.45 6.75
N ALA A 52 -12.62 -5.71 7.32
CA ALA A 52 -11.99 -6.05 8.58
C ALA A 52 -13.02 -6.16 9.70
N TRP A 53 -13.99 -5.26 9.79
CA TRP A 53 -15.09 -5.33 10.76
C TRP A 53 -15.86 -6.65 10.69
N ARG A 54 -16.22 -7.07 9.47
CA ARG A 54 -16.95 -8.33 9.22
C ARG A 54 -16.10 -9.55 9.57
N ALA A 55 -14.79 -9.50 9.29
CA ALA A 55 -13.86 -10.61 9.48
C ALA A 55 -13.07 -10.55 10.80
N LEU A 56 -13.36 -9.61 11.70
CA LEU A 56 -12.51 -9.31 12.86
C LEU A 56 -12.32 -10.52 13.79
N ASP A 57 -13.32 -11.39 13.87
CA ASP A 57 -13.28 -12.60 14.70
C ASP A 57 -12.29 -13.66 14.17
N SER A 58 -11.84 -13.52 12.91
CA SER A 58 -10.77 -14.35 12.33
C SER A 58 -9.36 -13.91 12.76
N LEU A 59 -9.21 -12.67 13.26
CA LEU A 59 -7.94 -12.17 13.75
C LEU A 59 -7.70 -12.70 15.17
N LYS A 60 -6.93 -13.79 15.25
CA LYS A 60 -6.58 -14.48 16.50
C LYS A 60 -5.35 -13.89 17.20
N ASP A 61 -4.41 -13.34 16.44
CA ASP A 61 -3.18 -12.76 16.96
C ASP A 61 -3.11 -11.28 16.60
N GLU A 62 -3.04 -10.42 17.61
CA GLU A 62 -2.94 -8.97 17.45
C GLU A 62 -1.63 -8.56 16.77
N LYS A 63 -0.55 -9.33 16.92
CA LYS A 63 0.73 -9.06 16.24
C LYS A 63 0.61 -9.21 14.72
N ALA A 64 -0.34 -10.03 14.26
CA ALA A 64 -0.63 -10.24 12.85
C ALA A 64 -1.62 -9.20 12.27
N ALA A 65 -2.12 -8.25 13.08
CA ALA A 65 -3.13 -7.29 12.64
C ALA A 65 -2.73 -6.53 11.37
N LYS A 66 -1.47 -6.05 11.31
CA LYS A 66 -0.97 -5.27 10.18
C LYS A 66 -0.88 -6.11 8.90
N SER A 67 -0.29 -7.30 8.97
CA SER A 67 -0.21 -8.20 7.81
C SER A 67 -1.60 -8.62 7.34
N TRP A 68 -2.49 -8.94 8.26
CA TRP A 68 -3.88 -9.29 7.98
C TRP A 68 -4.65 -8.16 7.26
N LEU A 69 -4.55 -6.92 7.74
CA LEU A 69 -5.18 -5.77 7.06
C LEU A 69 -4.58 -5.51 5.68
N ILE A 70 -3.26 -5.63 5.53
CA ILE A 70 -2.59 -5.49 4.22
C ILE A 70 -3.06 -6.59 3.25
N THR A 71 -3.34 -7.81 3.73
CA THR A 71 -3.94 -8.87 2.91
C THR A 71 -5.31 -8.47 2.40
N ILE A 72 -6.15 -7.92 3.27
CA ILE A 72 -7.50 -7.47 2.90
C ILE A 72 -7.38 -6.35 1.85
N LEU A 73 -6.55 -5.34 2.11
CA LEU A 73 -6.35 -4.20 1.22
C LEU A 73 -5.87 -4.62 -0.17
N ARG A 74 -4.87 -5.49 -0.28
CA ARG A 74 -4.40 -6.02 -1.57
C ARG A 74 -5.52 -6.70 -2.36
N ARG A 75 -6.35 -7.50 -1.68
CA ARG A 75 -7.49 -8.17 -2.30
C ARG A 75 -8.57 -7.16 -2.74
N GLU A 76 -8.80 -6.08 -1.98
CA GLU A 76 -9.71 -5.01 -2.40
C GLU A 76 -9.19 -4.27 -3.63
N ASN A 77 -7.89 -3.97 -3.64
CA ASN A 77 -7.25 -3.32 -4.77
C ASN A 77 -7.36 -4.18 -6.04
N ALA A 78 -7.08 -5.48 -5.95
CA ALA A 78 -7.25 -6.42 -7.07
C ALA A 78 -8.70 -6.44 -7.60
N ARG A 79 -9.69 -6.54 -6.69
CA ARG A 79 -11.12 -6.47 -7.06
C ARG A 79 -11.51 -5.17 -7.75
N ARG A 80 -10.90 -4.05 -7.36
CA ARG A 80 -11.13 -2.75 -8.01
C ARG A 80 -10.68 -2.79 -9.48
N PHE A 81 -9.54 -3.42 -9.78
CA PHE A 81 -9.08 -3.59 -11.16
C PHE A 81 -9.95 -4.55 -11.97
N GLU A 82 -10.46 -5.63 -11.37
CA GLU A 82 -11.43 -6.51 -12.02
C GLU A 82 -12.68 -5.71 -12.43
N ARG A 83 -13.28 -4.94 -11.51
CA ARG A 83 -14.46 -4.09 -11.78
C ARG A 83 -14.19 -3.03 -12.85
N LYS A 84 -13.08 -2.31 -12.75
CA LYS A 84 -12.68 -1.31 -13.76
C LYS A 84 -12.45 -1.93 -15.14
N ARG A 85 -11.91 -3.16 -15.21
CA ARG A 85 -11.76 -3.87 -16.49
C ARG A 85 -13.11 -4.19 -17.14
N PHE A 86 -14.14 -4.51 -16.34
CA PHE A 86 -15.50 -4.70 -16.85
C PHE A 86 -16.10 -3.38 -17.33
N GLU A 87 -15.97 -2.29 -16.55
CA GLU A 87 -16.49 -0.96 -16.90
C GLU A 87 -15.79 -0.36 -18.15
N MET A 88 -14.47 -0.51 -18.28
CA MET A 88 -13.72 -0.03 -19.47
C MET A 88 -13.95 -0.89 -20.72
N SER A 89 -14.49 -2.11 -20.58
CA SER A 89 -14.93 -2.88 -21.76
C SER A 89 -16.22 -2.32 -22.38
N GLU A 90 -16.91 -1.41 -21.68
CA GLU A 90 -18.12 -0.72 -22.16
C GLU A 90 -17.86 0.75 -22.57
N TYR A 91 -16.78 1.38 -22.12
CA TYR A 91 -16.42 2.76 -22.51
C TYR A 91 -14.90 2.95 -22.63
N GLU A 92 -14.48 3.40 -23.82
CA GLU A 92 -13.10 3.71 -24.17
C GLU A 92 -12.65 5.07 -23.60
N GLU A 93 -11.58 5.01 -22.81
CA GLU A 93 -10.53 6.01 -22.49
C GLU A 93 -10.85 7.47 -22.10
N ALA A 94 -10.33 7.89 -20.93
CA ALA A 94 -9.51 9.10 -20.76
C ALA A 94 -8.86 9.13 -19.35
N ALA A 95 -7.54 8.93 -19.27
CA ALA A 95 -6.78 9.24 -18.07
C ALA A 95 -6.28 10.70 -18.14
N ILE A 96 -6.86 11.57 -17.32
CA ILE A 96 -6.35 12.93 -17.10
C ILE A 96 -5.55 12.89 -15.80
N THR A 97 -4.22 12.98 -15.91
CA THR A 97 -3.34 13.23 -14.78
C THR A 97 -3.14 14.74 -14.69
N ASP A 98 -3.86 15.42 -13.82
CA ASP A 98 -3.55 16.81 -13.46
C ASP A 98 -2.53 16.80 -12.33
N THR A 99 -1.38 17.43 -12.52
CA THR A 99 -0.40 17.62 -11.46
C THR A 99 0.15 19.04 -11.57
N LYS A 100 -0.47 19.94 -10.83
CA LYS A 100 0.12 21.23 -10.46
C LYS A 100 0.35 21.27 -8.95
N SER A 101 1.60 21.14 -8.54
CA SER A 101 2.06 21.61 -7.24
C SER A 101 3.50 22.10 -7.38
N THR A 102 3.75 23.34 -6.98
CA THR A 102 5.09 23.90 -6.83
C THR A 102 5.71 23.27 -5.59
N SER A 103 6.58 22.27 -5.76
CA SER A 103 7.11 21.46 -4.66
C SER A 103 8.54 21.85 -4.29
N SER A 104 8.88 21.74 -3.01
CA SER A 104 10.26 21.87 -2.51
C SER A 104 11.19 20.78 -3.09
N GLU A 105 12.52 20.97 -3.05
CA GLU A 105 13.49 19.97 -3.55
C GLU A 105 13.27 18.58 -2.94
N GLN A 106 12.94 18.51 -1.64
CA GLN A 106 12.60 17.25 -0.96
C GLN A 106 11.31 16.62 -1.48
N GLU A 107 10.30 17.41 -1.83
CA GLU A 107 9.05 16.89 -2.41
C GLU A 107 9.25 16.42 -3.85
N ILE A 108 10.12 17.08 -4.63
CA ILE A 108 10.51 16.67 -5.98
C ILE A 108 11.29 15.36 -5.93
N GLU A 109 12.27 15.22 -5.03
CA GLU A 109 13.00 13.96 -4.83
C GLU A 109 12.08 12.82 -4.40
N ASN A 110 11.16 13.09 -3.46
CA ASN A 110 10.16 12.11 -3.03
C ASN A 110 9.20 11.73 -4.16
N TYR A 111 8.82 12.66 -5.03
CA TYR A 111 7.97 12.40 -6.19
C TYR A 111 8.70 11.54 -7.23
N TRP A 112 9.92 11.92 -7.62
CA TRP A 112 10.72 11.19 -8.59
C TRP A 112 11.02 9.75 -8.13
N LEU A 113 11.33 9.56 -6.84
CA LEU A 113 11.55 8.23 -6.28
C LEU A 113 10.27 7.38 -6.34
N ARG A 114 9.11 7.97 -6.00
CA ARG A 114 7.81 7.29 -6.10
C ARG A 114 7.51 6.88 -7.54
N GLU A 115 7.75 7.77 -8.50
CA GLU A 115 7.55 7.51 -9.92
C GLU A 115 8.43 6.35 -10.40
N LYS A 116 9.71 6.31 -10.01
CA LYS A 116 10.62 5.22 -10.37
C LYS A 116 10.18 3.88 -9.83
N ILE A 117 9.73 3.84 -8.58
CA ILE A 117 9.19 2.60 -8.01
C ILE A 117 7.85 2.25 -8.68
N ALA A 118 7.02 3.22 -9.06
CA ALA A 118 5.78 3.00 -9.81
C ALA A 118 6.02 2.47 -11.24
N GLN A 119 7.17 2.76 -11.85
CA GLN A 119 7.58 2.22 -13.17
C GLN A 119 8.17 0.80 -13.06
N MET A 120 8.62 0.38 -11.88
CA MET A 120 9.25 -0.93 -11.65
C MET A 120 8.26 -2.08 -11.91
N PRO A 121 8.66 -3.22 -12.54
CA PRO A 121 7.78 -4.38 -12.68
C PRO A 121 7.14 -4.81 -11.34
N GLU A 122 5.86 -5.21 -11.38
CA GLU A 122 5.08 -5.55 -10.18
C GLU A 122 5.79 -6.57 -9.29
N GLU A 123 6.44 -7.56 -9.89
CA GLU A 123 7.18 -8.59 -9.17
C GLU A 123 8.34 -8.08 -8.29
N TYR A 124 8.89 -6.90 -8.59
CA TYR A 124 9.93 -6.26 -7.79
C TYR A 124 9.34 -5.17 -6.90
N ARG A 125 8.39 -4.42 -7.45
CA ARG A 125 7.69 -3.32 -6.80
C ARG A 125 6.96 -3.79 -5.54
N GLU A 126 6.16 -4.84 -5.65
CA GLU A 126 5.28 -5.26 -4.59
C GLU A 126 6.03 -5.75 -3.33
N PRO A 127 7.03 -6.63 -3.41
CA PRO A 127 7.88 -6.97 -2.26
C PRO A 127 8.55 -5.74 -1.64
N LEU A 128 9.04 -4.83 -2.47
CA LEU A 128 9.76 -3.63 -2.00
C LEU A 128 8.85 -2.71 -1.18
N VAL A 129 7.61 -2.49 -1.64
CA VAL A 129 6.65 -1.63 -0.96
C VAL A 129 6.16 -2.28 0.33
N LEU A 130 5.93 -3.60 0.31
CA LEU A 130 5.64 -4.35 1.52
C LEU A 130 6.76 -4.24 2.56
N GLN A 131 8.03 -4.22 2.12
CA GLN A 131 9.15 -4.02 3.02
C GLN A 131 9.22 -2.58 3.55
N ILE A 132 9.17 -1.57 2.69
CA ILE A 132 9.41 -0.16 3.06
C ILE A 132 8.23 0.44 3.81
N ILE A 133 7.01 0.23 3.33
CA ILE A 133 5.78 0.82 3.90
C ILE A 133 5.15 -0.15 4.90
N GLY A 134 5.07 -1.43 4.53
CA GLY A 134 4.52 -2.47 5.38
C GLY A 134 5.42 -2.83 6.56
N GLY A 135 6.73 -2.59 6.47
CA GLY A 135 7.70 -2.99 7.50
C GLY A 135 7.88 -4.50 7.60
N PHE A 136 7.45 -5.26 6.58
CA PHE A 136 7.49 -6.71 6.61
C PHE A 136 8.90 -7.24 6.39
N SER A 137 9.23 -8.30 7.13
CA SER A 137 10.40 -9.12 6.88
C SER A 137 10.25 -9.89 5.57
N GLY A 138 11.38 -10.33 4.99
CA GLY A 138 11.36 -11.17 3.79
C GLY A 138 10.58 -12.48 3.96
N GLU A 139 10.49 -13.00 5.19
CA GLU A 139 9.68 -14.20 5.48
C GLU A 139 8.18 -13.90 5.50
N GLU A 140 7.77 -12.78 6.09
CA GLU A 140 6.36 -12.36 6.06
C GLU A 140 5.90 -12.04 4.64
N ILE A 141 6.75 -11.37 3.84
CA ILE A 141 6.49 -11.10 2.43
C ILE A 141 6.35 -12.41 1.64
N ALA A 142 7.20 -13.41 1.90
CA ALA A 142 7.10 -14.73 1.27
C ALA A 142 5.75 -15.39 1.54
N LYS A 143 5.27 -15.37 2.79
CA LYS A 143 3.93 -15.87 3.16
C LYS A 143 2.82 -15.06 2.51
N GLN A 144 2.97 -13.75 2.45
CA GLN A 144 1.97 -12.82 1.93
C GLN A 144 1.79 -12.90 0.41
N LEU A 145 2.87 -13.22 -0.31
CA LEU A 145 2.90 -13.32 -1.77
C LEU A 145 2.80 -14.76 -2.28
N ASP A 146 2.75 -15.74 -1.38
CA ASP A 146 2.82 -17.18 -1.70
C ASP A 146 4.05 -17.52 -2.56
N LEU A 147 5.22 -17.05 -2.11
CA LEU A 147 6.51 -17.22 -2.78
C LEU A 147 7.51 -17.88 -1.84
N ASN A 148 8.55 -18.50 -2.40
CA ASN A 148 9.68 -18.94 -1.58
C ASN A 148 10.49 -17.71 -1.08
N LYS A 149 11.09 -17.83 0.11
CA LYS A 149 11.89 -16.77 0.74
C LYS A 149 13.06 -16.29 -0.14
N ASN A 150 13.75 -17.20 -0.82
CA ASN A 150 14.89 -16.86 -1.67
C ASN A 150 14.46 -15.99 -2.87
N THR A 151 13.34 -16.31 -3.50
CA THR A 151 12.73 -15.53 -4.59
C THR A 151 12.38 -14.13 -4.11
N VAL A 152 11.80 -13.99 -2.91
CA VAL A 152 11.55 -12.67 -2.30
C VAL A 152 12.84 -11.91 -2.09
N MET A 153 13.87 -12.55 -1.53
CA MET A 153 15.17 -11.90 -1.29
C MET A 153 15.84 -11.45 -2.61
N THR A 154 15.78 -12.27 -3.65
CA THR A 154 16.29 -11.92 -4.99
C THR A 154 15.49 -10.76 -5.60
N ARG A 155 14.15 -10.77 -5.50
CA ARG A 155 13.30 -9.68 -6.00
C ARG A 155 13.57 -8.37 -5.27
N LEU A 156 13.68 -8.41 -3.95
CA LEU A 156 14.04 -7.25 -3.12
C LEU A 156 15.43 -6.72 -3.45
N PHE A 157 16.41 -7.60 -3.68
CA PHE A 157 17.76 -7.20 -4.09
C PHE A 157 17.73 -6.48 -5.45
N ARG A 158 17.05 -7.05 -6.45
CA ARG A 158 16.89 -6.43 -7.77
C ARG A 158 16.16 -5.09 -7.69
N ALA A 159 15.09 -5.01 -6.90
CA ALA A 159 14.33 -3.79 -6.68
C ALA A 159 15.22 -2.67 -6.10
N ARG A 160 16.03 -2.99 -5.08
CA ARG A 160 16.98 -2.03 -4.49
C ARG A 160 18.06 -1.60 -5.47
N ASN A 161 18.58 -2.51 -6.30
CA ASN A 161 19.58 -2.15 -7.31
C ASN A 161 18.98 -1.23 -8.38
N GLN A 162 17.77 -1.49 -8.87
CA GLN A 162 17.09 -0.60 -9.80
C GLN A 162 16.89 0.81 -9.21
N LEU A 163 16.52 0.90 -7.93
CA LEU A 163 16.44 2.18 -7.24
C LEU A 163 17.80 2.88 -7.12
N LYS A 164 18.84 2.12 -6.78
CA LYS A 164 20.20 2.66 -6.68
C LYS A 164 20.69 3.20 -8.03
N GLU A 165 20.51 2.44 -9.10
CA GLU A 165 20.85 2.87 -10.46
C GLU A 165 20.03 4.09 -10.88
N ALA A 166 18.75 4.14 -10.54
CA ALA A 166 17.96 5.33 -10.78
C ALA A 166 18.56 6.55 -10.04
N LEU A 167 18.90 6.38 -8.75
CA LEU A 167 19.42 7.46 -7.90
C LEU A 167 20.77 7.98 -8.42
N ASP A 168 21.65 7.08 -8.87
CA ASP A 168 22.94 7.42 -9.46
C ASP A 168 22.78 8.20 -10.79
N ASN A 169 21.64 8.02 -11.49
CA ASN A 169 21.29 8.71 -12.73
C ASN A 169 20.33 9.90 -12.53
N THR A 170 20.06 10.31 -11.29
CA THR A 170 19.20 11.48 -11.02
C THR A 170 19.87 12.72 -11.60
N PRO A 171 19.17 13.57 -12.38
CA PRO A 171 19.72 14.84 -12.80
C PRO A 171 20.02 15.66 -11.54
N LYS A 172 21.32 15.81 -11.22
CA LYS A 172 21.76 16.75 -10.18
C LYS A 172 21.21 18.11 -10.58
N VAL A 173 20.23 18.62 -9.84
CA VAL A 173 19.87 20.04 -9.89
C VAL A 173 21.14 20.76 -9.45
N ARG A 174 21.96 21.18 -10.43
CA ARG A 174 23.14 22.00 -10.18
C ARG A 174 22.60 23.31 -9.64
N GLY A 175 22.60 23.44 -8.31
CA GLY A 175 22.46 24.74 -7.65
C GLY A 175 23.49 25.68 -8.25
N GLN A 176 23.04 26.56 -9.13
CA GLN A 176 23.79 27.74 -9.51
C GLN A 176 23.74 28.69 -8.30
N TYR A 177 24.67 28.50 -7.37
CA TYR A 177 25.13 29.60 -6.53
C TYR A 177 26.43 30.12 -7.15
N ASN A 178 26.27 31.03 -8.10
CA ASN A 178 27.30 32.01 -8.45
C ASN A 178 26.73 33.38 -8.11
N GLY A 179 27.35 34.05 -7.13
CA GLY A 179 27.01 35.39 -6.66
C GLY A 179 27.68 35.65 -5.34
#